data_AF-A0A8I2E5R8-F1
#
_entry.id   AF-A0A8I2E5R8-F1
#
_cell.length_a   1.000
_cell.length_b   1.000
_cell.length_c   1.000
_cell.angle_alpha   90.00
_cell.angle_beta   90.00
_cell.angle_gamma   90.00
#
_symmetry.space_group_name_H-M   'P 1'
#
loop_
_entity.id
_entity.type
_entity.pdbx_description
1 polymer ?
#
loop_
_entity_poly.entity_id
_entity_poly.type
_entity_poly.pdbx_seq_one_letter_code
_entity_poly.pdbx_strand_id
1 'polypeptide(L)'
;MSRAALLVLADGRFPAGGHAHSGGAEAAVRAGRITDAASLEAFCRGRLHTSGVVAACVAAAAALGVDPGDLDRAADARTPSPALRVAARRLGRQLMRAARATWPSTELDALASLFPKGAHQPVVLGLAARAAGLGALDAAYCSLYEGVSGPATAVVRLLGLDPFDATGVLARLAGEMDRAAAEAVEVARRVVADGVEVLPARSAPLLEIGAEAHAAWAVRLFAS
;
A
#
# COMPACT_ATOMS: atom_id res chain seq x y z
N MET A 1 1.24 -10.87 20.58
CA MET A 1 1.69 -10.48 19.23
C MET A 1 3.03 -9.77 19.35
N SER A 2 4.03 -10.10 18.54
CA SER A 2 5.38 -9.51 18.62
C SER A 2 5.43 -8.18 17.88
N ARG A 3 5.64 -7.06 18.59
CA ARG A 3 5.86 -5.75 17.97
C ARG A 3 7.11 -5.70 17.09
N ALA A 4 8.09 -6.56 17.34
CA ALA A 4 9.27 -6.66 16.49
C ALA A 4 8.93 -7.19 15.09
N ALA A 5 7.95 -8.08 14.95
CA ALA A 5 7.51 -8.58 13.65
C ALA A 5 6.89 -7.47 12.79
N LEU A 6 6.15 -6.53 13.42
CA LEU A 6 5.65 -5.33 12.75
C LEU A 6 6.80 -4.48 12.19
N LEU A 7 7.85 -4.27 12.97
CA LEU A 7 9.03 -3.54 12.52
C LEU A 7 9.72 -4.22 11.34
N VAL A 8 9.83 -5.55 11.34
CA VAL A 8 10.39 -6.31 10.22
C VAL A 8 9.54 -6.17 8.96
N LEU A 9 8.21 -6.30 9.08
CA LEU A 9 7.30 -6.20 7.93
C LEU A 9 7.24 -4.77 7.34
N ALA A 10 7.31 -3.75 8.20
CA ALA A 10 7.28 -2.34 7.80
C ALA A 10 8.65 -1.77 7.40
N ASP A 11 9.74 -2.52 7.57
CA ASP A 11 11.08 -2.06 7.24
C ASP A 11 11.20 -1.82 5.73
N GLY A 12 11.68 -0.64 5.32
CA GLY A 12 11.92 -0.33 3.91
C GLY A 12 12.96 -1.24 3.23
N ARG A 13 13.75 -1.98 4.02
CA ARG A 13 14.71 -3.00 3.55
C ARG A 13 14.09 -4.38 3.40
N PHE A 14 12.86 -4.60 3.86
CA PHE A 14 12.15 -5.83 3.60
C PHE A 14 12.00 -6.03 2.08
N PRO A 15 12.35 -7.20 1.51
CA PRO A 15 12.52 -7.35 0.06
C PRO A 15 11.19 -7.49 -0.71
N ALA A 16 10.21 -6.64 -0.40
CA ALA A 16 8.90 -6.58 -1.04
C ALA A 16 8.87 -5.72 -2.33
N GLY A 17 10.00 -5.13 -2.72
CA GLY A 17 10.16 -4.41 -3.98
C GLY A 17 9.61 -2.97 -4.01
N GLY A 18 9.15 -2.44 -2.87
CA GLY A 18 8.58 -1.08 -2.77
C GLY A 18 9.53 0.03 -3.24
N HIS A 19 10.84 -0.11 -3.02
CA HIS A 19 11.86 0.89 -3.40
C HIS A 19 11.94 1.19 -4.91
N ALA A 20 11.40 0.30 -5.74
CA ALA A 20 11.36 0.47 -7.20
C ALA A 20 10.13 1.26 -7.67
N HIS A 21 9.19 1.57 -6.77
CA HIS A 21 7.93 2.25 -7.09
C HIS A 21 7.87 3.61 -6.38
N SER A 22 7.46 4.65 -7.09
CA SER A 22 7.33 6.00 -6.54
C SER A 22 5.98 6.22 -5.84
N GLY A 23 5.01 5.35 -6.14
CA GLY A 23 3.63 5.55 -5.72
C GLY A 23 3.01 6.79 -6.37
N GLY A 24 3.25 6.99 -7.66
CA GLY A 24 2.75 8.14 -8.42
C GLY A 24 3.49 9.46 -8.14
N ALA A 25 4.49 9.48 -7.25
CA ALA A 25 5.26 10.70 -6.97
C ALA A 25 6.05 11.16 -8.20
N GLU A 26 6.58 10.24 -9.02
CA GLU A 26 7.30 10.62 -10.25
C GLU A 26 6.39 11.36 -11.25
N ALA A 27 5.17 10.86 -11.46
CA ALA A 27 4.16 11.54 -12.27
C ALA A 27 3.76 12.90 -11.70
N ALA A 28 3.60 12.99 -10.37
CA ALA A 28 3.21 14.21 -9.70
C ALA A 28 4.31 15.28 -9.72
N VAL A 29 5.58 14.90 -9.56
CA VAL A 29 6.75 15.79 -9.72
C VAL A 29 6.82 16.31 -11.16
N ARG A 30 6.73 15.43 -12.16
CA ARG A 30 6.76 15.84 -13.58
C ARG A 30 5.65 16.82 -13.93
N ALA A 31 4.49 16.68 -13.29
CA ALA A 31 3.34 17.57 -13.48
C ALA A 31 3.39 18.85 -12.62
N GLY A 32 4.48 19.10 -11.88
CA GLY A 32 4.63 20.28 -11.02
C GLY A 32 3.70 20.30 -9.80
N ARG A 33 3.16 19.13 -9.40
CA ARG A 33 2.27 19.00 -8.23
C ARG A 33 3.01 18.70 -6.93
N ILE A 34 4.25 18.20 -7.04
CA ILE A 34 5.18 18.07 -5.93
C ILE A 34 6.45 18.80 -6.33
N THR A 35 6.78 19.84 -5.58
CA THR A 35 7.94 20.72 -5.82
C THR A 35 8.79 20.92 -4.57
N ASP A 36 8.27 20.59 -3.39
CA ASP A 36 8.89 20.83 -2.08
C ASP A 36 8.25 19.92 -1.01
N ALA A 37 8.66 20.10 0.25
CA ALA A 37 8.14 19.31 1.37
C ALA A 37 6.65 19.57 1.67
N ALA A 38 6.16 20.80 1.45
CA ALA A 38 4.77 21.16 1.71
C ALA A 38 3.82 20.51 0.70
N SER A 39 4.18 20.55 -0.59
CA SER A 39 3.45 19.87 -1.67
C SER A 39 3.57 18.35 -1.58
N LEU A 40 4.70 17.80 -1.12
CA LEU A 40 4.83 16.39 -0.76
C LEU A 40 3.85 16.00 0.34
N GLU A 41 3.74 16.80 1.40
CA GLU A 41 2.81 16.54 2.49
C GLU A 41 1.36 16.54 2.00
N ALA A 42 0.97 17.53 1.20
CA ALA A 42 -0.36 17.58 0.61
C ALA A 42 -0.64 16.34 -0.26
N PHE A 43 0.34 15.90 -1.06
CA PHE A 43 0.24 14.70 -1.87
C PHE A 43 0.08 13.44 -1.01
N CYS A 44 0.96 13.22 -0.03
CA CYS A 44 0.90 12.06 0.87
C CYS A 44 -0.40 12.02 1.68
N ARG A 45 -0.87 13.17 2.18
CA ARG A 45 -2.16 13.32 2.85
C ARG A 45 -3.33 12.94 1.95
N GLY A 46 -3.31 13.42 0.70
CA GLY A 46 -4.30 13.05 -0.31
C GLY A 46 -4.32 11.55 -0.57
N ARG A 47 -3.15 10.92 -0.72
CA ARG A 47 -3.03 9.46 -0.87
C ARG A 47 -3.57 8.72 0.35
N LEU A 48 -3.16 9.13 1.55
CA LEU A 48 -3.55 8.52 2.81
C LEU A 48 -5.08 8.42 2.96
N HIS A 49 -5.79 9.52 2.70
CA HIS A 49 -7.25 9.59 2.90
C HIS A 49 -8.08 9.06 1.74
N THR A 50 -7.44 8.69 0.62
CA THR A 50 -8.10 8.12 -0.58
C THR A 50 -7.74 6.66 -0.77
N SER A 51 -6.79 6.34 -1.67
CA SER A 51 -6.39 4.97 -1.95
C SER A 51 -5.67 4.29 -0.78
N GLY A 52 -5.01 5.07 0.09
CA GLY A 52 -4.32 4.58 1.28
C GLY A 52 -5.26 3.91 2.29
N VAL A 53 -6.34 4.59 2.69
CA VAL A 53 -7.31 4.01 3.63
C VAL A 53 -8.05 2.81 3.02
N VAL A 54 -8.32 2.81 1.70
CA VAL A 54 -8.92 1.65 1.01
C VAL A 54 -7.98 0.45 1.09
N ALA A 55 -6.70 0.62 0.78
CA ALA A 55 -5.69 -0.42 0.90
C ALA A 55 -5.57 -0.92 2.35
N ALA A 56 -5.58 -0.02 3.32
CA ALA A 56 -5.52 -0.37 4.74
C ALA A 56 -6.73 -1.20 5.19
N CYS A 57 -7.95 -0.87 4.73
CA CYS A 57 -9.14 -1.66 5.00
C CYS A 57 -9.04 -3.08 4.43
N VAL A 58 -8.52 -3.21 3.20
CA VAL A 58 -8.31 -4.53 2.56
C VAL A 58 -7.26 -5.34 3.33
N ALA A 59 -6.13 -4.73 3.71
CA ALA A 59 -5.09 -5.39 4.49
C ALA A 59 -5.57 -5.82 5.88
N ALA A 60 -6.33 -4.95 6.56
CA ALA A 60 -6.95 -5.26 7.84
C ALA A 60 -7.95 -6.42 7.73
N ALA A 61 -8.81 -6.42 6.72
CA ALA A 61 -9.77 -7.50 6.48
C ALA A 61 -9.09 -8.84 6.15
N ALA A 62 -8.03 -8.81 5.34
CA ALA A 62 -7.19 -9.98 5.05
C ALA A 62 -6.54 -10.54 6.34
N ALA A 63 -6.05 -9.67 7.22
CA ALA A 63 -5.51 -10.11 8.51
C ALA A 63 -6.57 -10.76 9.43
N LEU A 64 -7.82 -10.31 9.36
CA LEU A 64 -8.96 -10.93 10.05
C LEU A 64 -9.39 -12.28 9.45
N GLY A 65 -8.86 -12.67 8.29
CA GLY A 65 -9.14 -13.95 7.64
C GLY A 65 -10.35 -13.94 6.71
N VAL A 66 -10.75 -12.77 6.21
CA VAL A 66 -11.73 -12.67 5.11
C VAL A 66 -11.16 -13.33 3.85
N ASP A 67 -12.02 -13.95 3.05
CA ASP A 67 -11.61 -14.69 1.84
C ASP A 67 -10.72 -13.82 0.92
N PRO A 68 -9.48 -14.26 0.61
CA PRO A 68 -8.58 -13.47 -0.21
C PRO A 68 -9.06 -13.27 -1.65
N GLY A 69 -9.89 -14.18 -2.18
CA GLY A 69 -10.47 -14.07 -3.52
C GLY A 69 -11.49 -12.96 -3.61
N ASP A 70 -12.38 -12.85 -2.62
CA ASP A 70 -13.32 -11.73 -2.48
C ASP A 70 -12.60 -10.40 -2.29
N LEU A 71 -11.57 -10.37 -1.45
CA LEU A 71 -10.77 -9.17 -1.24
C LEU A 71 -10.00 -8.73 -2.49
N ASP A 72 -9.43 -9.66 -3.26
CA ASP A 72 -8.73 -9.33 -4.51
C ASP A 72 -9.69 -8.72 -5.54
N ARG A 73 -10.89 -9.30 -5.69
CA ARG A 73 -11.95 -8.73 -6.55
C ARG A 73 -12.39 -7.35 -6.09
N ALA A 74 -12.58 -7.17 -4.79
CA ALA A 74 -12.98 -5.90 -4.19
C ALA A 74 -11.91 -4.82 -4.37
N ALA A 75 -10.62 -5.19 -4.27
CA ALA A 75 -9.48 -4.31 -4.54
C ALA A 75 -9.38 -3.95 -6.03
N ASP A 76 -9.64 -4.91 -6.93
CA ASP A 76 -9.65 -4.67 -8.38
C ASP A 76 -10.74 -3.67 -8.78
N ALA A 77 -11.95 -3.83 -8.24
CA ALA A 77 -13.08 -2.92 -8.48
C ALA A 77 -12.81 -1.49 -7.99
N ARG A 78 -11.99 -1.33 -6.94
CA ARG A 78 -11.60 -0.04 -6.36
C ARG A 78 -10.34 0.56 -6.97
N THR A 79 -9.75 -0.10 -7.97
CA THR A 79 -8.56 0.36 -8.69
C THR A 79 -8.89 0.49 -10.19
N PRO A 80 -9.54 1.57 -10.65
CA PRO A 80 -9.95 1.70 -12.05
C PRO A 80 -8.80 1.59 -13.07
N SER A 81 -7.62 2.15 -12.77
CA SER A 81 -6.44 2.16 -13.65
C SER A 81 -5.86 0.75 -13.87
N PRO A 82 -5.81 0.26 -15.12
CA PRO A 82 -5.04 -0.94 -15.46
C PRO A 82 -3.57 -0.86 -15.03
N ALA A 83 -2.91 0.29 -15.19
CA ALA A 83 -1.52 0.48 -14.78
C ALA A 83 -1.34 0.28 -13.26
N LEU A 84 -2.25 0.81 -12.43
CA LEU A 84 -2.22 0.58 -10.99
C LEU A 84 -2.52 -0.86 -10.60
N ARG A 85 -3.47 -1.55 -11.28
CA ARG A 85 -3.69 -2.99 -11.05
C ARG A 85 -2.43 -3.81 -11.33
N VAL A 86 -1.74 -3.52 -12.44
CA VAL A 86 -0.47 -4.19 -12.78
C VAL A 86 0.60 -3.91 -11.72
N ALA A 87 0.73 -2.66 -11.28
CA ALA A 87 1.69 -2.30 -10.23
C ALA A 87 1.37 -2.99 -8.90
N ALA A 88 0.11 -2.95 -8.46
CA ALA A 88 -0.36 -3.58 -7.22
C ALA A 88 -0.13 -5.10 -7.22
N ARG A 89 -0.42 -5.78 -8.34
CA ARG A 89 -0.15 -7.23 -8.48
C ARG A 89 1.35 -7.53 -8.57
N ARG A 90 2.17 -6.62 -9.12
CA ARG A 90 3.63 -6.78 -9.15
C ARG A 90 4.22 -6.69 -7.75
N LEU A 91 3.83 -5.66 -6.99
CA LEU A 91 4.21 -5.50 -5.59
C LEU A 91 3.73 -6.69 -4.75
N GLY A 92 2.47 -7.12 -4.93
CA GLY A 92 1.92 -8.29 -4.25
C GLY A 92 2.72 -9.57 -4.51
N ARG A 93 3.20 -9.81 -5.73
CA ARG A 93 4.10 -10.96 -6.02
C ARG A 93 5.42 -10.87 -5.28
N GLN A 94 6.05 -9.69 -5.22
CA GLN A 94 7.33 -9.55 -4.53
C GLN A 94 7.16 -9.68 -3.01
N LEU A 95 6.14 -9.04 -2.45
CA LEU A 95 5.76 -9.20 -1.05
C LEU A 95 5.46 -10.67 -0.72
N MET A 96 4.73 -11.39 -1.57
CA MET A 96 4.43 -12.81 -1.37
C MET A 96 5.69 -13.67 -1.30
N ARG A 97 6.67 -13.42 -2.19
CA ARG A 97 7.95 -14.14 -2.18
C ARG A 97 8.73 -13.90 -0.89
N ALA A 98 8.82 -12.64 -0.46
CA ALA A 98 9.50 -12.28 0.78
C ALA A 98 8.79 -12.88 2.00
N ALA A 99 7.46 -12.70 2.09
CA ALA A 99 6.64 -13.19 3.19
C ALA A 99 6.73 -14.71 3.36
N ARG A 100 6.64 -15.50 2.28
CA ARG A 100 6.77 -16.97 2.35
C ARG A 100 8.14 -17.43 2.84
N ALA A 101 9.20 -16.70 2.51
CA ALA A 101 10.55 -17.00 2.99
C ALA A 101 10.74 -16.62 4.47
N THR A 102 10.09 -15.55 4.93
CA THR A 102 10.23 -15.05 6.31
C THR A 102 9.28 -15.74 7.29
N TRP A 103 8.03 -15.98 6.89
CA TRP A 103 6.96 -16.57 7.69
C TRP A 103 6.23 -17.65 6.88
N PRO A 104 6.75 -18.90 6.86
CA PRO A 104 6.09 -20.00 6.17
C PRO A 104 4.65 -20.20 6.66
N SER A 105 3.69 -20.22 5.72
CA SER A 105 2.26 -20.37 6.02
C SER A 105 1.53 -21.04 4.86
N THR A 106 0.66 -21.99 5.19
CA THR A 106 -0.22 -22.65 4.21
C THR A 106 -1.21 -21.69 3.57
N GLU A 107 -1.63 -20.64 4.29
CA GLU A 107 -2.51 -19.58 3.77
C GLU A 107 -1.79 -18.78 2.67
N LEU A 108 -0.50 -18.49 2.85
CA LEU A 108 0.32 -17.81 1.83
C LEU A 108 0.57 -18.72 0.61
N ASP A 109 0.81 -20.01 0.83
CA ASP A 109 0.96 -21.00 -0.25
C ASP A 109 -0.33 -21.14 -1.08
N ALA A 110 -1.48 -21.18 -0.40
CA ALA A 110 -2.79 -21.22 -1.03
C ALA A 110 -3.05 -19.95 -1.85
N LEU A 111 -2.74 -18.76 -1.31
CA LEU A 111 -2.90 -17.50 -2.04
C LEU A 111 -1.99 -17.43 -3.28
N ALA A 112 -0.74 -17.87 -3.16
CA ALA A 112 0.19 -17.93 -4.28
C ALA A 112 -0.29 -18.87 -5.40
N SER A 113 -0.94 -19.97 -5.01
CA SER A 113 -1.54 -20.93 -5.95
C SER A 113 -2.80 -20.38 -6.61
N LEU A 114 -3.64 -19.65 -5.86
CA LEU A 114 -4.85 -19.02 -6.37
C LEU A 114 -4.55 -17.87 -7.35
N PHE A 115 -3.48 -17.10 -7.09
CA PHE A 115 -3.06 -15.99 -7.94
C PHE A 115 -1.61 -16.16 -8.41
N PRO A 116 -1.34 -17.05 -9.39
CA PRO A 116 0.03 -17.29 -9.89
C PRO A 116 0.65 -16.04 -10.54
N LYS A 117 -0.20 -15.12 -11.03
CA LYS A 117 0.22 -13.81 -11.56
C LYS A 117 0.19 -12.70 -10.51
N GLY A 118 -0.05 -13.00 -9.23
CA GLY A 118 -0.09 -12.04 -8.12
C GLY A 118 -1.48 -11.56 -7.76
N ALA A 119 -1.77 -11.58 -6.46
CA ALA A 119 -2.87 -10.84 -5.87
C ALA A 119 -2.48 -9.37 -5.66
N HIS A 120 -3.46 -8.51 -5.44
CA HIS A 120 -3.27 -7.13 -5.03
C HIS A 120 -2.45 -7.05 -3.74
N GLN A 121 -1.45 -6.17 -3.70
CA GLN A 121 -0.50 -6.06 -2.60
C GLN A 121 -1.17 -5.97 -1.20
N PRO A 122 -2.25 -5.20 -0.99
CA PRO A 122 -2.87 -5.11 0.34
C PRO A 122 -3.44 -6.43 0.85
N VAL A 123 -3.93 -7.31 -0.04
CA VAL A 123 -4.39 -8.66 0.33
C VAL A 123 -3.21 -9.50 0.82
N VAL A 124 -2.10 -9.47 0.08
CA VAL A 124 -0.88 -10.18 0.45
C VAL A 124 -0.32 -9.64 1.77
N LEU A 125 -0.35 -8.32 1.98
CA LEU A 125 0.13 -7.67 3.19
C LEU A 125 -0.65 -8.11 4.42
N GLY A 126 -1.98 -8.16 4.34
CA GLY A 126 -2.81 -8.64 5.45
C GLY A 126 -2.52 -10.11 5.82
N LEU A 127 -2.38 -10.99 4.82
CA LEU A 127 -2.00 -12.39 5.06
C LEU A 127 -0.58 -12.52 5.59
N ALA A 128 0.38 -11.71 5.11
CA ALA A 128 1.74 -11.69 5.62
C ALA A 128 1.79 -11.24 7.08
N ALA A 129 1.02 -10.20 7.45
CA ALA A 129 0.88 -9.75 8.83
C ALA A 129 0.31 -10.87 9.71
N ARG A 130 -0.74 -11.55 9.27
CA ARG A 130 -1.33 -12.69 9.97
C ARG A 130 -0.33 -13.83 10.16
N ALA A 131 0.41 -14.20 9.11
CA ALA A 131 1.46 -15.22 9.17
C ALA A 131 2.60 -14.85 10.14
N ALA A 132 2.88 -13.55 10.28
CA ALA A 132 3.83 -13.02 11.25
C ALA A 132 3.28 -12.92 12.70
N GLY A 133 2.02 -13.35 12.93
CA GLY A 133 1.35 -13.27 14.24
C GLY A 133 0.94 -11.85 14.62
N LEU A 134 0.66 -10.99 13.63
CA LEU A 134 0.18 -9.62 13.78
C LEU A 134 -1.34 -9.53 13.53
N GLY A 135 -1.95 -8.46 14.02
CA GLY A 135 -3.39 -8.22 13.91
C GLY A 135 -3.77 -7.24 12.80
N ALA A 136 -5.09 -7.02 12.64
CA ALA A 136 -5.64 -6.10 11.64
C ALA A 136 -5.11 -4.66 11.77
N LEU A 137 -4.91 -4.17 13.00
CA LEU A 137 -4.37 -2.83 13.24
C LEU A 137 -2.93 -2.71 12.73
N ASP A 138 -2.11 -3.74 12.96
CA ASP A 138 -0.72 -3.78 12.50
C ASP A 138 -0.65 -3.81 10.96
N ALA A 139 -1.51 -4.61 10.32
CA ALA A 139 -1.62 -4.67 8.86
C ALA A 139 -2.07 -3.33 8.26
N ALA A 140 -3.02 -2.65 8.90
CA ALA A 140 -3.45 -1.30 8.50
C ALA A 140 -2.29 -0.30 8.59
N TYR A 141 -1.53 -0.30 9.69
CA TYR A 141 -0.35 0.56 9.84
C TYR A 141 0.71 0.30 8.77
N CYS A 142 1.05 -0.96 8.50
CA CYS A 142 1.98 -1.30 7.42
C CYS A 142 1.51 -0.73 6.08
N SER A 143 0.22 -0.92 5.75
CA SER A 143 -0.34 -0.48 4.47
C SER A 143 -0.31 1.04 4.32
N LEU A 144 -0.72 1.77 5.37
CA LEU A 144 -0.72 3.22 5.38
C LEU A 144 0.69 3.79 5.29
N TYR A 145 1.63 3.23 6.08
CA TYR A 145 3.02 3.69 6.10
C TYR A 145 3.73 3.44 4.77
N GLU A 146 3.55 2.28 4.14
CA GLU A 146 4.06 2.00 2.80
C GLU A 146 3.49 2.98 1.76
N GLY A 147 2.20 3.30 1.87
CA GLY A 147 1.51 4.24 0.99
C GLY A 147 2.12 5.66 0.97
N VAL A 148 2.64 6.14 2.11
CA VAL A 148 3.22 7.49 2.25
C VAL A 148 4.76 7.50 2.18
N SER A 149 5.43 6.41 2.57
CA SER A 149 6.90 6.31 2.54
C SER A 149 7.45 6.13 1.12
N GLY A 150 6.70 5.50 0.21
CA GLY A 150 7.07 5.41 -1.21
C GLY A 150 7.33 6.79 -1.84
N PRO A 151 6.35 7.71 -1.83
CA PRO A 151 6.54 9.09 -2.29
C PRO A 151 7.66 9.84 -1.57
N ALA A 152 7.75 9.72 -0.24
CA ALA A 152 8.74 10.43 0.55
C ALA A 152 10.17 10.03 0.19
N THR A 153 10.43 8.74 -0.02
CA THR A 153 11.74 8.26 -0.48
C THR A 153 11.99 8.61 -1.95
N ALA A 154 10.93 8.67 -2.77
CA ALA A 154 11.06 8.95 -4.19
C ALA A 154 11.50 10.39 -4.48
N VAL A 155 10.93 11.37 -3.76
CA VAL A 155 11.22 12.79 -4.03
C VAL A 155 12.66 13.19 -3.74
N VAL A 156 13.36 12.50 -2.83
CA VAL A 156 14.79 12.72 -2.61
C VAL A 156 15.57 12.47 -3.90
N ARG A 157 15.23 11.41 -4.65
CA ARG A 157 15.88 11.07 -5.91
C ARG A 157 15.39 11.91 -7.09
N LEU A 158 14.14 12.36 -7.05
CA LEU A 158 13.50 13.11 -8.15
C LEU A 158 13.79 14.61 -8.10
N LEU A 159 13.82 15.20 -6.91
CA LEU A 159 13.94 16.64 -6.68
C LEU A 159 15.24 17.04 -5.98
N GLY A 160 16.01 16.07 -5.44
CA GLY A 160 17.10 16.38 -4.52
C GLY A 160 16.60 16.99 -3.19
N LEU A 161 15.35 16.72 -2.81
CA LEU A 161 14.76 17.21 -1.57
C LEU A 161 15.56 16.65 -0.38
N ASP A 162 15.72 17.47 0.67
CA ASP A 162 16.41 17.05 1.89
C ASP A 162 15.70 15.81 2.50
N PRO A 163 16.43 14.69 2.73
CA PRO A 163 15.88 13.52 3.40
C PRO A 163 15.26 13.80 4.77
N PHE A 164 15.75 14.81 5.50
CA PHE A 164 15.19 15.23 6.78
C PHE A 164 13.80 15.86 6.61
N ASP A 165 13.61 16.67 5.58
CA ASP A 165 12.30 17.25 5.25
C ASP A 165 11.28 16.19 4.84
N ALA A 166 11.71 15.24 3.98
CA ALA A 166 10.87 14.12 3.55
C ALA A 166 10.45 13.24 4.73
N THR A 167 11.37 12.97 5.67
CA THR A 167 11.07 12.23 6.91
C THR A 167 10.16 13.05 7.84
N GLY A 168 10.36 14.37 7.92
CA GLY A 168 9.51 15.28 8.67
C GLY A 168 8.05 15.26 8.21
N VAL A 169 7.81 15.10 6.90
CA VAL A 169 6.44 14.91 6.37
C VAL A 169 5.78 13.66 6.95
N LEU A 170 6.50 12.52 6.98
CA LEU A 170 5.97 11.27 7.54
C LEU A 170 5.61 11.43 9.02
N ALA A 171 6.48 12.10 9.79
CA ALA A 171 6.23 12.37 11.20
C ALA A 171 4.98 13.22 11.43
N ARG A 172 4.74 14.24 10.59
CA ARG A 172 3.54 15.10 10.70
C ARG A 172 2.24 14.37 10.35
N LEU A 173 2.30 13.35 9.49
CA LEU A 173 1.14 12.53 9.11
C LEU A 173 0.81 11.42 10.12
N ALA A 174 1.64 11.19 11.14
CA ALA A 174 1.48 10.07 12.08
C ALA A 174 0.09 10.05 12.74
N GLY A 175 -0.39 11.20 13.25
CA GLY A 175 -1.71 11.27 13.89
C GLY A 175 -2.90 11.08 12.92
N GLU A 176 -2.70 11.24 11.62
CA GLU A 176 -3.71 10.87 10.61
C GLU A 176 -3.65 9.39 10.25
N MET A 177 -2.46 8.82 10.20
CA MET A 177 -2.29 7.38 10.04
C MET A 177 -2.94 6.63 11.20
N ASP A 178 -2.81 7.09 12.43
CA ASP A 178 -3.47 6.49 13.61
C ASP A 178 -4.99 6.44 13.43
N ARG A 179 -5.58 7.56 13.00
CA ARG A 179 -7.03 7.63 12.75
C ARG A 179 -7.47 6.75 11.59
N ALA A 180 -6.72 6.75 10.49
CA ALA A 180 -7.00 5.92 9.33
C ALA A 180 -6.85 4.42 9.64
N ALA A 181 -5.88 4.04 10.48
CA ALA A 181 -5.69 2.66 10.91
C ALA A 181 -6.85 2.19 11.80
N ALA A 182 -7.32 3.02 12.72
CA ALA A 182 -8.51 2.73 13.52
C ALA A 182 -9.76 2.59 12.63
N GLU A 183 -9.97 3.52 11.68
CA GLU A 183 -11.07 3.43 10.71
C GLU A 183 -11.01 2.11 9.93
N ALA A 184 -9.82 1.74 9.44
CA ALA A 184 -9.62 0.52 8.67
C ALA A 184 -9.97 -0.75 9.46
N VAL A 185 -9.68 -0.78 10.76
CA VAL A 185 -10.05 -1.91 11.62
C VAL A 185 -11.56 -2.00 11.84
N GLU A 186 -12.25 -0.87 12.05
CA GLU A 186 -13.71 -0.88 12.18
C GLU A 186 -14.39 -1.33 10.89
N VAL A 187 -13.92 -0.84 9.73
CA VAL A 187 -14.38 -1.33 8.43
C VAL A 187 -14.11 -2.82 8.27
N ALA A 188 -12.90 -3.29 8.59
CA ALA A 188 -12.54 -4.69 8.45
C ALA A 188 -13.44 -5.61 9.28
N ARG A 189 -13.81 -5.20 10.51
CA ARG A 189 -14.79 -5.94 11.32
C ARG A 189 -16.17 -5.99 10.68
N ARG A 190 -16.61 -4.89 10.06
CA ARG A 190 -17.86 -4.88 9.28
C ARG A 190 -17.76 -5.76 8.05
N VAL A 191 -16.62 -5.83 7.37
CA VAL A 191 -16.43 -6.75 6.23
C VAL A 191 -16.62 -8.21 6.67
N VAL A 192 -16.15 -8.58 7.87
CA VAL A 192 -16.37 -9.93 8.41
C VAL A 192 -17.86 -10.23 8.63
N ALA A 193 -18.66 -9.24 9.05
CA ALA A 193 -20.08 -9.41 9.34
C ALA A 193 -20.99 -9.27 8.10
N ASP A 194 -20.69 -8.30 7.24
CA ASP A 194 -21.58 -7.77 6.20
C ASP A 194 -21.06 -8.06 4.77
N GLY A 195 -19.84 -8.62 4.63
CA GLY A 195 -19.21 -8.91 3.35
C GLY A 195 -18.38 -7.75 2.76
N VAL A 196 -17.63 -8.02 1.68
CA VAL A 196 -16.65 -7.06 1.11
C VAL A 196 -17.26 -5.80 0.49
N GLU A 197 -18.57 -5.77 0.28
CA GLU A 197 -19.26 -4.61 -0.30
C GLU A 197 -19.23 -3.38 0.61
N VAL A 198 -19.04 -3.55 1.93
CA VAL A 198 -18.94 -2.41 2.87
C VAL A 198 -17.56 -1.73 2.85
N LEU A 199 -16.57 -2.29 2.12
CA LEU A 199 -15.28 -1.63 1.94
C LEU A 199 -15.47 -0.24 1.31
N PRO A 200 -14.75 0.80 1.77
CA PRO A 200 -14.88 2.14 1.21
C PRO A 200 -14.47 2.18 -0.26
N ALA A 201 -15.08 3.07 -1.03
CA ALA A 201 -14.75 3.32 -2.44
C ALA A 201 -14.14 4.73 -2.64
N ARG A 202 -13.29 5.17 -1.71
CA ARG A 202 -12.59 6.46 -1.83
C ARG A 202 -11.59 6.38 -2.97
N SER A 203 -11.74 7.24 -3.96
CA SER A 203 -10.92 7.23 -5.17
C SER A 203 -9.86 8.34 -5.17
N ALA A 204 -8.80 8.13 -5.94
CA ALA A 204 -7.72 9.10 -6.12
C ALA A 204 -7.52 9.41 -7.61
N PRO A 205 -8.45 10.13 -8.28
CA PRO A 205 -8.44 10.26 -9.74
C PRO A 205 -7.12 10.74 -10.35
N LEU A 206 -6.40 11.65 -9.66
CA LEU A 206 -5.10 12.13 -10.12
C LEU A 206 -4.00 11.06 -10.06
N LEU A 207 -4.06 10.12 -9.11
CA LEU A 207 -3.15 8.97 -9.09
C LEU A 207 -3.48 8.00 -10.21
N GLU A 208 -4.77 7.74 -10.45
CA GLU A 208 -5.23 6.86 -11.53
C GLU A 208 -4.77 7.39 -12.90
N ILE A 209 -5.05 8.66 -13.18
CA ILE A 209 -4.66 9.32 -14.44
C ILE A 209 -3.13 9.42 -14.53
N GLY A 210 -2.47 9.78 -13.44
CA GLY A 210 -1.02 9.90 -13.38
C GLY A 210 -0.31 8.58 -13.66
N ALA A 211 -0.85 7.47 -13.18
CA ALA A 211 -0.30 6.14 -13.40
C ALA A 211 -0.43 5.69 -14.87
N GLU A 212 -1.58 5.93 -15.52
CA GLU A 212 -1.74 5.65 -16.94
C GLU A 212 -0.78 6.50 -17.80
N ALA A 213 -0.65 7.79 -17.46
CA ALA A 213 0.31 8.66 -18.15
C ALA A 213 1.75 8.17 -17.96
N HIS A 214 2.15 7.84 -16.72
CA HIS A 214 3.50 7.33 -16.39
C HIS A 214 3.81 6.00 -17.08
N ALA A 215 2.82 5.12 -17.21
CA ALA A 215 2.98 3.84 -17.91
C ALA A 215 3.33 4.01 -19.39
N ALA A 216 2.95 5.13 -20.01
CA ALA A 216 3.26 5.46 -21.40
C ALA A 216 4.61 6.17 -21.59
N TRP A 217 5.36 6.49 -20.52
CA TRP A 217 6.63 7.20 -20.65
C TRP A 217 7.75 6.30 -21.17
N ALA A 218 8.52 6.83 -22.13
CA ALA A 218 9.68 6.13 -22.69
C ALA A 218 10.84 6.01 -21.69
N VAL A 219 11.02 7.01 -20.82
CA VAL A 219 12.07 7.05 -19.79
C VAL A 219 11.42 7.37 -18.46
N ARG A 220 11.69 6.52 -17.46
CA ARG A 220 11.19 6.64 -16.08
C ARG A 220 12.22 6.08 -15.11
N LEU A 221 12.34 6.71 -13.94
CA LEU A 221 13.23 6.29 -12.87
C LEU A 221 12.60 5.19 -12.00
N PHE A 222 11.27 5.19 -11.88
CA PHE A 222 10.52 4.20 -11.10
C PHE A 222 9.65 3.32 -11.99
N ALA A 223 9.31 2.14 -11.49
CA ALA A 223 8.46 1.17 -12.19
C ALA A 223 6.97 1.57 -12.21
N SER A 224 6.54 2.43 -11.28
CA SER A 224 5.24 3.10 -11.22
C SER A 224 5.24 4.29 -10.24
#